data_AF-A0A369PRI7-F1
#
_entry.id   AF-A0A369PRI7-F1
#
_cell.length_a   1.000
_cell.length_b   1.000
_cell.length_c   1.000
_cell.angle_alpha   90.00
_cell.angle_beta   90.00
_cell.angle_gamma   90.00
#
_symmetry.space_group_name_H-M   'P 1'
#
loop_
_entity.id
_entity.type
_entity.pdbx_description
1 polymer ?
#
loop_
_entity_poly.entity_id
_entity_poly.type
_entity_poly.pdbx_seq_one_letter_code
_entity_poly.pdbx_strand_id
1 'polypeptide(L)'
;MAYMSANNSELYTHIEEDLFAKENKELLQKVIDKLPPQRKKVFTLFRLEGKSYEEISNLLGISPSIVSDHLLKANRFIKAEILSALILSAFFANT
;
A
#
# COMPACT_ATOMS: atom_id res chain seq x y z
N MET A 1 11.31 -7.87 45.08
CA MET A 1 11.81 -6.77 44.22
C MET A 1 12.23 -7.35 42.87
N ALA A 2 11.27 -7.61 41.96
CA ALA A 2 11.49 -7.77 40.51
C ALA A 2 10.16 -8.11 39.79
N TYR A 3 9.35 -7.09 39.46
CA TYR A 3 8.20 -7.26 38.54
C TYR A 3 8.09 -6.11 37.52
N MET A 4 9.19 -5.41 37.20
CA MET A 4 9.14 -4.19 36.38
C MET A 4 9.90 -4.23 35.04
N SER A 5 10.44 -5.37 34.60
CA SER A 5 11.21 -5.43 33.34
C SER A 5 10.42 -5.90 32.11
N ALA A 6 9.34 -6.68 32.28
CA ALA A 6 8.64 -7.29 31.13
C ALA A 6 7.73 -6.30 30.37
N ASN A 7 6.96 -5.47 31.07
CA ASN A 7 5.96 -4.59 30.45
C ASN A 7 6.56 -3.46 29.58
N ASN A 8 7.76 -2.97 29.90
CA ASN A 8 8.36 -1.89 29.11
C ASN A 8 8.85 -2.42 27.77
N SER A 9 9.50 -3.59 27.71
CA SER A 9 10.01 -4.16 26.47
C SER A 9 8.88 -4.48 25.49
N GLU A 10 7.78 -5.07 25.95
CA GLU A 10 6.62 -5.35 25.10
C GLU A 10 5.92 -4.08 24.62
N LEU A 11 5.82 -3.05 25.48
CA LEU A 11 5.27 -1.75 25.09
C LEU A 11 6.13 -1.05 24.02
N TYR A 12 7.47 -1.10 24.14
CA TYR A 12 8.38 -0.56 23.12
C TYR A 12 8.25 -1.31 21.80
N THR A 13 8.19 -2.65 21.83
CA THR A 13 7.99 -3.46 20.61
C THR A 13 6.68 -3.09 19.90
N HIS A 14 5.57 -2.97 20.63
CA HIS A 14 4.29 -2.59 20.03
C HIS A 14 4.29 -1.17 19.46
N ILE A 15 4.93 -0.21 20.13
CA ILE A 15 5.07 1.16 19.62
C ILE A 15 5.91 1.18 18.33
N GLU A 16 6.99 0.42 18.27
CA GLU A 16 7.83 0.30 17.07
C GLU A 16 7.08 -0.38 15.91
N GLU A 17 6.34 -1.45 16.19
CA GLU A 17 5.50 -2.14 15.20
C GLU A 17 4.41 -1.22 14.63
N ASP A 18 3.71 -0.48 15.48
CA ASP A 18 2.67 0.46 15.07
C ASP A 18 3.26 1.62 14.24
N LEU A 19 4.42 2.13 14.63
CA LEU A 19 5.12 3.18 13.88
C LEU A 19 5.55 2.68 12.50
N PHE A 20 6.16 1.50 12.42
CA PHE A 20 6.59 0.89 11.17
C PHE A 20 5.39 0.59 10.25
N ALA A 21 4.28 0.12 10.80
CA ALA A 21 3.05 -0.10 10.05
C ALA A 21 2.49 1.21 9.46
N LYS A 22 2.53 2.30 10.25
CA LYS A 22 2.11 3.64 9.80
C LYS A 22 3.01 4.15 8.66
N GLU A 23 4.32 4.05 8.80
CA GLU A 23 5.28 4.48 7.78
C GLU A 23 5.09 3.72 6.46
N ASN A 24 4.89 2.39 6.54
CA ASN A 24 4.61 1.56 5.38
C ASN A 24 3.29 1.96 4.69
N LYS A 25 2.26 2.28 5.48
CA LYS A 25 0.97 2.77 4.95
C LYS A 25 1.13 4.10 4.24
N GLU A 26 1.91 5.02 4.80
CA GLU A 26 2.20 6.32 4.19
C GLU A 26 2.99 6.18 2.89
N LEU A 27 4.00 5.29 2.86
CA LEU A 27 4.74 4.98 1.64
C LEU A 27 3.83 4.42 0.56
N LEU A 28 2.98 3.45 0.91
CA LEU A 28 2.02 2.88 -0.03
C LEU A 28 1.04 3.93 -0.56
N GLN A 29 0.53 4.82 0.31
CA GLN A 29 -0.36 5.90 -0.11
C GLN A 29 0.33 6.86 -1.08
N LYS A 30 1.58 7.26 -0.80
CA LYS A 30 2.38 8.09 -1.72
C LYS A 30 2.54 7.44 -3.08
N VAL A 31 2.75 6.12 -3.14
CA VAL A 31 2.85 5.39 -4.41
C VAL A 31 1.49 5.33 -5.14
N ILE A 32 0.39 5.08 -4.42
CA ILE A 32 -0.97 5.10 -4.98
C ILE A 32 -1.30 6.50 -5.57
N ASP A 33 -0.84 7.57 -4.91
CA ASP A 33 -1.08 8.93 -5.36
C ASP A 33 -0.35 9.28 -6.68
N LYS A 34 0.68 8.54 -7.05
CA LYS A 34 1.37 8.65 -8.35
C LYS A 34 0.65 7.93 -9.50
N LEU A 35 -0.37 7.11 -9.22
CA LEU A 35 -1.12 6.44 -10.28
C LEU A 35 -1.87 7.45 -11.14
N PRO A 36 -2.00 7.20 -12.46
CA PRO A 36 -2.90 7.98 -13.31
C PRO A 36 -4.32 8.00 -12.73
N PRO A 37 -5.08 9.11 -12.85
CA PRO A 37 -6.33 9.32 -12.12
C PRO A 37 -7.33 8.18 -12.23
N GLN A 38 -7.54 7.64 -13.44
CA GLN A 38 -8.47 6.52 -13.65
C GLN A 38 -8.01 5.22 -12.99
N ARG A 39 -6.70 4.91 -13.05
CA ARG A 39 -6.14 3.72 -12.40
C ARG A 39 -6.20 3.85 -10.88
N LYS A 40 -5.91 5.04 -10.36
CA LYS A 40 -6.06 5.35 -8.93
C LYS A 40 -7.50 5.10 -8.48
N LYS A 41 -8.47 5.68 -9.20
CA LYS A 41 -9.91 5.53 -8.90
C LYS A 41 -10.35 4.07 -8.91
N VAL A 42 -10.01 3.33 -9.96
CA VAL A 42 -10.35 1.89 -10.06
C VAL A 42 -9.68 1.08 -8.95
N PHE A 43 -8.40 1.35 -8.65
CA PHE A 43 -7.68 0.67 -7.58
C PHE A 43 -8.29 0.96 -6.20
N THR A 44 -8.63 2.21 -5.89
CA THR A 44 -9.29 2.60 -4.64
C THR A 44 -10.63 1.88 -4.48
N LEU A 45 -11.49 1.92 -5.50
CA LEU A 45 -12.80 1.27 -5.46
C LEU A 45 -12.68 -0.24 -5.21
N PHE A 46 -11.71 -0.90 -5.85
CA PHE A 46 -11.50 -2.34 -5.70
C PHE A 46 -10.84 -2.70 -4.37
N ARG A 47 -9.71 -2.07 -4.01
CA ARG A 47 -8.85 -2.49 -2.89
C ARG A 47 -9.19 -1.86 -1.56
N LEU A 48 -9.70 -0.63 -1.57
CA LEU A 48 -10.00 0.12 -0.35
C LEU A 48 -11.49 0.10 -0.02
N GLU A 49 -12.35 0.13 -1.03
CA GLU A 49 -13.81 0.12 -0.85
C GLU A 49 -14.43 -1.26 -1.10
N GLY A 50 -13.65 -2.26 -1.53
CA GLY A 50 -14.10 -3.66 -1.66
C GLY A 50 -15.11 -3.92 -2.77
N LYS A 51 -15.25 -3.02 -3.76
CA LYS A 51 -16.19 -3.19 -4.86
C LYS A 51 -15.73 -4.27 -5.84
N SER A 52 -16.68 -5.02 -6.38
CA SER A 52 -16.46 -5.98 -7.45
C SER A 52 -16.21 -5.32 -8.80
N TYR A 53 -15.73 -6.11 -9.76
CA TYR A 53 -15.49 -5.64 -11.13
C TYR A 53 -16.77 -5.12 -11.80
N GLU A 54 -17.90 -5.79 -11.56
CA GLU A 54 -19.21 -5.41 -12.07
C GLU A 54 -19.69 -4.09 -11.46
N GLU A 55 -19.57 -3.91 -10.14
CA GLU A 55 -19.93 -2.66 -9.48
C GLU A 55 -19.10 -1.48 -9.98
N ILE A 56 -17.79 -1.68 -10.19
CA ILE A 56 -16.89 -0.65 -10.73
C ILE A 56 -17.22 -0.34 -12.19
N SER A 57 -17.47 -1.38 -12.99
CA SER A 57 -17.91 -1.27 -14.39
C SER A 57 -19.16 -0.38 -14.49
N ASN A 58 -20.18 -0.70 -13.70
CA ASN A 58 -21.43 0.05 -13.66
C ASN A 58 -21.25 1.49 -13.14
N LEU A 59 -20.40 1.69 -12.12
CA LEU A 59 -20.16 3.02 -11.55
C LEU A 59 -19.41 3.96 -12.49
N LEU A 60 -18.51 3.43 -13.33
CA LEU A 60 -17.61 4.22 -14.18
C LEU A 60 -18.00 4.20 -15.66
N GLY A 61 -18.96 3.37 -16.07
CA GLY A 61 -19.39 3.24 -17.46
C GLY A 61 -18.31 2.63 -18.38
N ILE A 62 -17.48 1.73 -17.84
CA ILE A 62 -16.40 1.03 -18.55
C ILE A 62 -16.62 -0.48 -18.45
N SER A 63 -16.12 -1.28 -19.39
CA SER A 63 -16.30 -2.74 -19.32
C SER A 63 -15.51 -3.38 -18.16
N PRO A 64 -15.94 -4.55 -17.65
CA PRO A 64 -15.17 -5.30 -16.64
C PRO A 64 -13.74 -5.65 -17.11
N SER A 65 -13.53 -5.82 -18.43
CA SER A 65 -12.19 -6.02 -19.00
C SER A 65 -11.30 -4.78 -18.88
N ILE A 66 -11.85 -3.57 -19.02
CA ILE A 66 -11.11 -2.32 -18.79
C ILE A 66 -10.80 -2.14 -17.30
N VAL A 67 -11.73 -2.51 -16.40
CA VAL A 67 -11.47 -2.54 -14.95
C VAL A 67 -10.28 -3.45 -14.64
N SER A 68 -10.27 -4.66 -15.20
CA SER A 68 -9.16 -5.61 -15.06
C SER A 68 -7.83 -5.05 -15.55
N ASP A 69 -7.81 -4.45 -16.74
CA ASP A 69 -6.61 -3.82 -17.30
C ASP A 69 -6.09 -2.68 -16.42
N HIS A 70 -6.98 -1.83 -15.89
CA HIS A 70 -6.61 -0.78 -14.95
C HIS A 70 -5.99 -1.35 -13.67
N LEU A 71 -6.56 -2.40 -13.08
CA LEU A 71 -6.03 -3.05 -11.88
C LEU A 71 -4.68 -3.71 -12.13
N LEU A 72 -4.52 -4.42 -13.26
CA LEU A 72 -3.26 -5.04 -13.63
C LEU A 72 -2.15 -4.00 -13.79
N LYS A 73 -2.44 -2.89 -14.50
CA LYS A 73 -1.49 -1.79 -14.70
C LYS A 73 -1.17 -1.07 -13.38
N ALA A 74 -2.17 -0.86 -12.51
CA ALA A 74 -1.96 -0.27 -11.19
C ALA A 74 -1.05 -1.15 -10.32
N ASN A 75 -1.33 -2.46 -10.24
CA ASN A 75 -0.53 -3.41 -9.47
C ASN A 75 0.92 -3.48 -9.96
N ARG A 76 1.14 -3.51 -11.28
CA ARG A 76 2.49 -3.49 -11.87
C ARG A 76 3.24 -2.21 -11.50
N PHE A 77 2.59 -1.06 -11.60
CA PHE A 77 3.17 0.23 -11.25
C PHE A 77 3.56 0.27 -9.75
N ILE A 78 2.63 -0.06 -8.86
CA ILE A 78 2.87 -0.05 -7.41
C ILE A 78 4.04 -0.97 -7.05
N LYS A 79 4.07 -2.20 -7.61
CA LYS A 79 5.16 -3.14 -7.35
C LYS A 79 6.51 -2.61 -7.82
N ALA A 80 6.56 -1.96 -8.97
CA ALA A 80 7.81 -1.39 -9.50
C ALA A 80 8.34 -0.23 -8.64
N GLU A 81 7.45 0.68 -8.22
CA GLU A 81 7.82 1.83 -7.35
C GLU A 81 8.34 1.36 -5.99
N ILE A 82 7.67 0.38 -5.37
CA ILE A 82 8.10 -0.17 -4.08
C ILE A 82 9.44 -0.88 -4.22
N LEU A 83 9.62 -1.71 -5.25
CA LEU A 83 10.88 -2.41 -5.48
C LEU A 83 12.04 -1.42 -5.70
N SER A 84 11.81 -0.35 -6.46
CA SER A 84 12.80 0.70 -6.66
C SER A 84 13.19 1.37 -5.35
N ALA A 85 12.22 1.72 -4.50
CA ALA A 85 12.48 2.31 -3.19
C ALA A 85 13.30 1.38 -2.27
N LEU A 86 13.01 0.08 -2.27
CA LEU A 86 13.74 -0.92 -1.48
C LEU A 86 15.19 -1.12 -1.97
N ILE A 87 15.41 -1.09 -3.29
CA ILE A 87 16.76 -1.20 -3.85
C ILE A 87 17.58 0.05 -3.47
N LEU A 88 16.97 1.24 -3.53
CA LEU A 88 17.62 2.49 -3.11
C LEU A 88 18.01 2.46 -1.63
N SER A 89 17.09 2.06 -0.74
CA SER A 89 17.41 1.97 0.70
C SER A 89 18.51 0.96 0.99
N ALA A 90 18.50 -0.20 0.33
CA ALA A 90 19.56 -1.20 0.46
C ALA A 90 20.92 -0.68 -0.03
N PHE A 91 20.97 0.09 -1.11
CA PHE A 91 22.20 0.69 -1.62
C PHE A 91 22.79 1.71 -0.64
N PHE A 92 21.96 2.62 -0.12
CA PHE A 92 22.41 3.64 0.82
C PHE A 92 22.71 3.10 2.24
N ALA A 93 22.08 2.00 2.65
CA ALA A 93 22.38 1.37 3.94
C ALA A 93 23.74 0.64 3.97
N ASN A 94 24.32 0.37 2.80
CA ASN A 94 25.54 -0.43 2.64
C ASN A 94 26.76 0.38 2.17
N THR A 95 26.67 1.72 2.19
CA THR A 95 27.75 2.67 1.87
C THR A 95 28.04 3.57 3.06
#